data_AF-S3E3A4-F1
#
_entry.id   AF-S3E3A4-F1
#
_cell.length_a   1.000
_cell.length_b   1.000
_cell.length_c   1.000
_cell.angle_alpha   90.00
_cell.angle_beta   90.00
_cell.angle_gamma   90.00
#
_symmetry.space_group_name_H-M   'P 1'
#
loop_
_entity.id
_entity.type
_entity.pdbx_description
1 polymer ?
#
loop_
_entity_poly.entity_id
_entity_poly.type
_entity_poly.pdbx_seq_one_letter_code
_entity_poly.pdbx_strand_id
1 'polypeptide(L)'
;MPVSTVSETNSPLDEVVYNTLSDVFSFTNEDEKRWWHSTGPMFAKMLRMANYDIHSQYKHLAIYKKRVIPFLGVYPERDSNDRWLSILTRFGTPFELSLNCSDSVVRYTYEPINSSTGTADDLFNTHSIWKSLNELVAIQPDVNLEWFNHFKQELTLSSAESKFLAEKGPLKTGIKTQNKLALDLKGDRFVLKTYIYPELKAIASGKSTDELIFDSVRKVSLQHNSILPALSVLEEYAKSRSGLNSTTSVRLLSCDLVKPAISRIKIYILERMVSLPAMKDLWTLGGRFTDPATVAGFKLIEELWDLLCIPEGLQTYPASYLPIGSTPNEQLPTMANYTLHHDEPMPEPQLYFNTFGMNDMAVADALTTFFERHGWTEMAQRYKESLQSYYPHANHSALNYLHAYISFSYRKNKPYLSVYLHSLESGDFPVSPFGTDRQNTKSAPTTSVTEINFCEEKIDFFGVENVPSEANSVTVR
;
A
#
# COMPACT_ATOMS: atom_id res chain seq x y z
N MET A 1 29.25 -14.99 -43.17
CA MET A 1 29.61 -15.59 -41.87
C MET A 1 28.32 -15.94 -41.15
N PRO A 2 28.17 -17.15 -40.61
CA PRO A 2 26.87 -17.66 -40.23
C PRO A 2 26.34 -16.98 -38.97
N VAL A 3 25.04 -16.73 -39.04
CA VAL A 3 24.14 -16.30 -37.98
C VAL A 3 24.16 -17.35 -36.87
N SER A 4 24.51 -16.95 -35.65
CA SER A 4 24.30 -17.76 -34.46
C SER A 4 22.93 -17.43 -33.87
N THR A 5 21.91 -18.10 -34.39
CA THR A 5 20.67 -18.36 -33.66
C THR A 5 20.92 -19.47 -32.65
N VAL A 6 20.86 -19.15 -31.36
CA VAL A 6 20.44 -20.10 -30.34
C VAL A 6 19.37 -19.41 -29.52
N SER A 7 18.13 -19.85 -29.75
CA SER A 7 17.02 -19.72 -28.83
C SER A 7 17.34 -20.54 -27.58
N GLU A 8 17.62 -19.89 -26.45
CA GLU A 8 17.53 -20.56 -25.15
C GLU A 8 16.08 -20.52 -24.69
N THR A 9 15.41 -21.63 -24.98
CA THR A 9 14.22 -22.14 -24.32
C THR A 9 14.39 -22.14 -22.80
N ASN A 10 13.35 -21.67 -22.07
CA ASN A 10 13.08 -21.87 -20.63
C ASN A 10 14.07 -22.80 -19.90
N SER A 11 15.00 -22.21 -19.15
CA SER A 11 15.93 -22.97 -18.32
C SER A 11 15.31 -23.31 -16.96
N PRO A 12 15.54 -24.52 -16.40
CA PRO A 12 15.14 -24.93 -15.04
C PRO A 12 15.84 -24.16 -13.90
N LEU A 13 16.57 -23.08 -14.20
CA LEU A 13 17.21 -22.17 -13.23
C LEU A 13 16.21 -21.28 -12.48
N ASP A 14 14.95 -21.26 -12.92
CA ASP A 14 13.94 -20.29 -12.51
C ASP A 14 13.58 -20.32 -11.02
N GLU A 15 13.82 -21.44 -10.35
CA GLU A 15 13.48 -21.65 -8.94
C GLU A 15 14.70 -21.83 -8.02
N VAL A 16 15.93 -21.75 -8.56
CA VAL A 16 17.12 -22.23 -7.82
C VAL A 16 17.34 -21.49 -6.51
N VAL A 17 17.19 -20.17 -6.44
CA VAL A 17 17.44 -19.42 -5.20
C VAL A 17 16.41 -19.75 -4.12
N TYR A 18 15.11 -19.67 -4.46
CA TYR A 18 14.03 -19.96 -3.52
C TYR A 18 14.06 -21.43 -3.08
N ASN A 19 14.24 -22.38 -4.00
CA ASN A 19 14.31 -23.81 -3.66
C ASN A 19 15.54 -24.10 -2.80
N THR A 20 16.72 -23.60 -3.19
CA THR A 20 17.96 -23.77 -2.39
C THR A 20 17.79 -23.22 -0.97
N LEU A 21 17.18 -22.03 -0.83
CA LEU A 21 16.92 -21.46 0.49
C LEU A 21 15.87 -22.25 1.28
N SER A 22 14.84 -22.78 0.60
CA SER A 22 13.80 -23.61 1.22
C SER A 22 14.37 -24.90 1.80
N ASP A 23 15.36 -25.51 1.14
CA ASP A 23 16.00 -26.75 1.60
C ASP A 23 16.86 -26.57 2.85
N VAL A 24 17.38 -25.35 3.08
CA VAL A 24 18.34 -25.09 4.17
C VAL A 24 17.74 -24.28 5.33
N PHE A 25 16.60 -23.63 5.14
CA PHE A 25 15.97 -22.84 6.19
C PHE A 25 15.21 -23.72 7.18
N SER A 26 15.51 -23.52 8.47
CA SER A 26 14.61 -23.93 9.55
C SER A 26 13.53 -22.88 9.78
N PHE A 27 12.35 -23.30 10.23
CA PHE A 27 11.24 -22.41 10.58
C PHE A 27 10.91 -22.57 12.06
N THR A 28 10.60 -21.46 12.74
CA THR A 28 10.32 -21.48 14.18
C THR A 28 8.92 -21.99 14.47
N ASN A 29 8.00 -21.82 13.52
CA ASN A 29 6.61 -22.26 13.58
C ASN A 29 6.05 -22.44 12.15
N GLU A 30 4.86 -23.02 12.05
CA GLU A 30 4.20 -23.28 10.78
C GLU A 30 3.74 -21.99 10.06
N ASP A 31 3.42 -20.91 10.77
CA ASP A 31 3.04 -19.64 10.15
C ASP A 31 4.19 -19.04 9.35
N GLU A 32 5.39 -18.98 9.92
CA GLU A 32 6.61 -18.51 9.24
C GLU A 32 6.90 -19.35 7.98
N LYS A 33 6.72 -20.67 8.09
CA LYS A 33 6.94 -21.62 6.99
C LYS A 33 5.92 -21.40 5.86
N ARG A 34 4.64 -21.23 6.20
CA ARG A 34 3.59 -20.95 5.21
C ARG A 34 3.78 -19.59 4.57
N TRP A 35 4.14 -18.57 5.33
CA TRP A 35 4.48 -17.25 4.78
C TRP A 35 5.61 -17.36 3.76
N TRP A 36 6.70 -18.06 4.09
CA TRP A 36 7.82 -18.25 3.17
C TRP A 36 7.41 -18.93 1.86
N HIS A 37 6.68 -20.04 1.93
CA HIS A 37 6.26 -20.75 0.73
C HIS A 37 5.15 -20.03 -0.06
N SER A 38 4.40 -19.14 0.60
CA SER A 38 3.32 -18.36 -0.02
C SER A 38 3.84 -17.14 -0.79
N THR A 39 4.91 -16.49 -0.32
CA THR A 39 5.41 -15.22 -0.89
C THR A 39 6.80 -15.33 -1.53
N GLY A 40 7.62 -16.29 -1.08
CA GLY A 40 8.99 -16.52 -1.54
C GLY A 40 9.11 -16.76 -3.06
N PRO A 41 8.24 -17.59 -3.68
CA PRO A 41 8.30 -17.85 -5.12
C PRO A 41 8.17 -16.57 -5.97
N MET A 42 7.13 -15.76 -5.73
CA MET A 42 6.95 -14.48 -6.44
C MET A 42 8.10 -13.52 -6.16
N PHE A 43 8.57 -13.42 -4.91
CA PHE A 43 9.65 -12.51 -4.57
C PHE A 43 10.95 -12.88 -5.32
N ALA A 44 11.32 -14.15 -5.34
CA ALA A 44 12.50 -14.62 -6.07
C ALA A 44 12.40 -14.33 -7.58
N LYS A 45 11.25 -14.65 -8.20
CA LYS A 45 11.01 -14.37 -9.63
C LYS A 45 11.03 -12.88 -9.93
N MET A 46 10.49 -12.03 -9.05
CA MET A 46 10.49 -10.57 -9.23
C MET A 46 11.91 -9.98 -9.16
N LEU A 47 12.77 -10.45 -8.24
CA LEU A 47 14.17 -10.04 -8.18
C LEU A 47 14.93 -10.42 -9.46
N ARG A 48 14.68 -11.62 -10.00
CA ARG A 48 15.25 -12.07 -11.27
C ARG A 48 14.77 -11.23 -12.45
N MET A 49 13.45 -10.99 -12.55
CA MET A 49 12.86 -10.14 -13.58
C MET A 49 13.50 -8.75 -13.57
N ALA A 50 13.77 -8.23 -12.37
CA ALA A 50 14.45 -6.96 -12.15
C ALA A 50 15.98 -7.01 -12.30
N ASN A 51 16.53 -8.10 -12.84
CA ASN A 51 17.95 -8.30 -13.14
C ASN A 51 18.88 -8.17 -11.93
N TYR A 52 18.44 -8.55 -10.72
CA TYR A 52 19.31 -8.61 -9.54
C TYR A 52 20.35 -9.72 -9.70
N ASP A 53 21.60 -9.46 -9.32
CA ASP A 53 22.62 -10.49 -9.29
C ASP A 53 22.29 -11.58 -8.26
N ILE A 54 22.85 -12.77 -8.46
CA ILE A 54 22.52 -13.95 -7.65
C ILE A 54 22.80 -13.74 -6.15
N HIS A 55 23.86 -13.00 -5.78
CA HIS A 55 24.20 -12.76 -4.39
C HIS A 55 23.19 -11.83 -3.73
N SER A 56 22.77 -10.78 -4.44
CA SER A 56 21.70 -9.88 -3.99
C SER A 56 20.37 -10.62 -3.84
N GLN A 57 20.04 -11.55 -4.74
CA GLN A 57 18.84 -12.39 -4.61
C GLN A 57 18.85 -13.21 -3.31
N TYR A 58 19.93 -13.96 -3.04
CA TYR A 58 20.10 -14.71 -1.79
C TYR A 58 20.03 -13.81 -0.57
N LYS A 59 20.70 -12.65 -0.60
CA LYS A 59 20.76 -11.71 0.53
C LYS A 59 19.38 -11.17 0.89
N HIS A 60 18.62 -10.68 -0.10
CA HIS A 60 17.30 -10.10 0.14
C HIS A 60 16.28 -11.14 0.60
N LEU A 61 16.26 -12.33 0.00
CA LEU A 61 15.39 -13.42 0.46
C LEU A 61 15.76 -13.91 1.86
N ALA A 62 17.05 -13.96 2.20
CA ALA A 62 17.50 -14.31 3.55
C ALA A 62 17.14 -13.24 4.59
N ILE A 63 17.25 -11.95 4.24
CA ILE A 63 16.79 -10.84 5.10
C ILE A 63 15.28 -10.94 5.30
N TYR A 64 14.52 -11.15 4.22
CA TYR A 64 13.07 -11.31 4.28
C TYR A 64 12.67 -12.45 5.24
N LYS A 65 13.25 -13.64 5.03
CA LYS A 65 12.97 -14.80 5.88
C LYS A 65 13.34 -14.57 7.35
N LYS A 66 14.50 -13.97 7.63
CA LYS A 66 15.02 -13.87 9.00
C LYS A 66 14.53 -12.65 9.78
N ARG A 67 14.20 -11.55 9.10
CA ARG A 67 13.94 -10.24 9.74
C ARG A 67 12.53 -9.70 9.47
N VAL A 68 11.81 -10.25 8.49
CA VAL A 68 10.47 -9.77 8.10
C VAL A 68 9.39 -10.81 8.39
N ILE A 69 9.56 -12.05 7.94
CA ILE A 69 8.57 -13.12 8.13
C ILE A 69 8.14 -13.30 9.61
N PRO A 70 9.04 -13.25 10.62
CA PRO A 70 8.64 -13.34 12.03
C PRO A 70 7.71 -12.20 12.49
N PHE A 71 7.60 -11.12 11.71
CA PHE A 71 6.73 -9.98 11.96
C PHE A 71 5.50 -9.92 11.04
N LEU A 72 5.17 -10.99 10.32
CA LEU A 72 3.95 -11.05 9.50
C LEU A 72 2.75 -11.62 10.27
N GLY A 73 2.96 -12.06 11.52
CA GLY A 73 1.91 -12.65 12.35
C GLY A 73 1.43 -14.00 11.84
N VAL A 74 0.26 -14.41 12.34
CA VAL A 74 -0.41 -15.66 11.95
C VAL A 74 -0.67 -15.68 10.44
N TYR A 75 -0.49 -16.83 9.81
CA TYR A 75 -0.73 -16.98 8.38
C TYR A 75 -2.23 -16.81 8.07
N PRO A 76 -2.60 -16.03 7.05
CA PRO A 76 -3.98 -15.64 6.83
C PRO A 76 -4.74 -16.76 6.11
N GLU A 77 -5.84 -17.24 6.71
CA GLU A 77 -6.67 -18.34 6.17
C GLU A 77 -8.03 -17.86 5.67
N ARG A 78 -8.66 -18.63 4.77
CA ARG A 78 -9.96 -18.26 4.16
C ARG A 78 -11.12 -18.30 5.17
N ASP A 79 -11.08 -19.27 6.07
CA ASP A 79 -12.18 -19.56 7.01
C ASP A 79 -11.92 -19.01 8.42
N SER A 80 -10.80 -18.29 8.62
CA SER A 80 -10.45 -17.69 9.90
C SER A 80 -10.27 -16.18 9.79
N ASN A 81 -10.96 -15.46 10.67
CA ASN A 81 -10.77 -14.02 10.87
C ASN A 81 -9.90 -13.72 12.10
N ASP A 82 -9.32 -14.73 12.75
CA ASP A 82 -8.47 -14.54 13.93
C ASP A 82 -7.06 -14.10 13.55
N ARG A 83 -6.96 -12.89 13.01
CA ARG A 83 -5.71 -12.27 12.56
C ARG A 83 -5.79 -10.76 12.60
N TRP A 84 -4.63 -10.12 12.58
CA TRP A 84 -4.56 -8.68 12.37
C TRP A 84 -4.95 -8.33 10.91
N LEU A 85 -5.82 -7.33 10.75
CA LEU A 85 -6.26 -6.80 9.47
C LEU A 85 -5.46 -5.55 9.12
N SER A 86 -4.47 -5.70 8.25
CA SER A 86 -3.61 -4.60 7.81
C SER A 86 -4.30 -3.69 6.80
N ILE A 87 -4.09 -2.37 6.88
CA ILE A 87 -4.51 -1.42 5.84
C ILE A 87 -3.74 -1.63 4.52
N LEU A 88 -2.65 -2.40 4.53
CA LEU A 88 -1.73 -2.51 3.40
C LEU A 88 -2.40 -3.08 2.15
N THR A 89 -3.25 -4.09 2.30
CA THR A 89 -3.95 -4.71 1.17
C THR A 89 -5.46 -4.77 1.42
N ARG A 90 -6.25 -4.88 0.35
CA ARG A 90 -7.71 -5.03 0.45
C ARG A 90 -8.14 -6.33 1.14
N PHE A 91 -7.30 -7.36 1.12
CA PHE A 91 -7.52 -8.60 1.86
C PHE A 91 -7.03 -8.52 3.31
N GLY A 92 -6.56 -7.36 3.77
CA GLY A 92 -6.08 -7.18 5.13
C GLY A 92 -4.74 -7.88 5.43
N THR A 93 -3.98 -8.26 4.41
CA THR A 93 -2.70 -8.98 4.58
C THR A 93 -1.55 -8.00 4.82
N PRO A 94 -0.57 -8.34 5.67
CA PRO A 94 0.48 -7.43 6.10
C PRO A 94 1.72 -7.42 5.20
N PHE A 95 1.65 -7.92 3.95
CA PHE A 95 2.78 -7.94 3.02
C PHE A 95 2.35 -7.64 1.57
N GLU A 96 3.12 -6.81 0.88
CA GLU A 96 2.91 -6.43 -0.53
C GLU A 96 4.24 -6.14 -1.22
N LEU A 97 4.48 -6.78 -2.37
CA LEU A 97 5.58 -6.47 -3.28
C LEU A 97 5.17 -5.37 -4.26
N SER A 98 6.15 -4.57 -4.65
CA SER A 98 6.01 -3.60 -5.72
C SER A 98 7.28 -3.57 -6.58
N LEU A 99 7.11 -3.25 -7.86
CA LEU A 99 8.21 -3.07 -8.80
C LEU A 99 8.17 -1.64 -9.32
N ASN A 100 9.26 -0.90 -9.19
CA ASN A 100 9.49 0.27 -10.03
C ASN A 100 9.94 -0.23 -11.41
N CYS A 101 9.07 -0.14 -12.39
CA CYS A 101 9.29 -0.65 -13.75
C CYS A 101 10.28 0.22 -14.53
N SER A 102 10.45 1.49 -14.15
CA SER A 102 11.36 2.41 -14.84
C SER A 102 12.83 2.15 -14.50
N ASP A 103 13.11 1.80 -13.25
CA ASP A 103 14.48 1.53 -12.78
C ASP A 103 14.74 0.05 -12.45
N SER A 104 13.74 -0.83 -12.64
CA SER A 104 13.79 -2.24 -12.22
C SER A 104 14.18 -2.41 -10.74
N VAL A 105 13.53 -1.64 -9.86
CA VAL A 105 13.76 -1.71 -8.41
C VAL A 105 12.62 -2.43 -7.73
N VAL A 106 12.90 -3.60 -7.16
CA VAL A 106 11.98 -4.33 -6.30
C VAL A 106 11.90 -3.65 -4.95
N ARG A 107 10.69 -3.56 -4.41
CA ARG A 107 10.43 -3.09 -3.06
C ARG A 107 9.36 -3.97 -2.44
N TYR A 108 9.35 -4.05 -1.12
CA TYR A 108 8.21 -4.60 -0.41
C TYR A 108 7.82 -3.71 0.75
N THR A 109 6.54 -3.73 1.08
CA THR A 109 5.98 -3.08 2.25
C THR A 109 5.40 -4.15 3.16
N TYR A 110 5.53 -3.97 4.47
CA TYR A 110 4.89 -4.84 5.45
C TYR A 110 4.46 -4.07 6.70
N GLU A 111 3.42 -4.54 7.35
CA GLU A 111 3.03 -4.07 8.68
C GLU A 111 3.59 -5.02 9.73
N PRO A 112 4.51 -4.57 10.61
CA PRO A 112 5.01 -5.42 11.67
C PRO A 112 3.90 -5.83 12.64
N ILE A 113 3.77 -7.12 12.88
CA ILE A 113 2.82 -7.77 13.80
C ILE A 113 3.61 -8.72 14.69
N ASN A 114 3.32 -8.77 15.98
CA ASN A 114 3.92 -9.72 16.91
C ASN A 114 2.85 -10.33 17.83
N SER A 115 3.27 -11.17 18.77
CA SER A 115 2.36 -11.87 19.69
C SER A 115 1.49 -10.97 20.58
N SER A 116 1.86 -9.69 20.76
CA SER A 116 1.08 -8.71 21.53
C SER A 116 0.08 -7.94 20.68
N THR A 117 0.23 -7.93 19.36
CA THR A 117 -0.62 -7.19 18.43
C THR A 117 -2.09 -7.63 18.55
N GLY A 118 -3.00 -6.67 18.75
CA GLY A 118 -4.42 -6.92 18.88
C GLY A 118 -4.86 -7.46 20.26
N THR A 119 -3.91 -7.79 21.13
CA THR A 119 -4.19 -8.18 22.53
C THR A 119 -4.39 -6.96 23.43
N ALA A 120 -4.64 -7.17 24.72
CA ALA A 120 -4.70 -6.09 25.70
C ALA A 120 -3.40 -5.27 25.81
N ASP A 121 -2.25 -5.87 25.48
CA ASP A 121 -0.94 -5.22 25.56
C ASP A 121 -0.65 -4.28 24.38
N ASP A 122 -1.25 -4.54 23.21
CA ASP A 122 -1.10 -3.70 22.00
C ASP A 122 -2.33 -3.77 21.07
N LEU A 123 -3.48 -3.31 21.58
CA LEU A 123 -4.79 -3.41 20.91
C LEU A 123 -4.84 -2.75 19.53
N PHE A 124 -3.97 -1.76 19.29
CA PHE A 124 -3.94 -0.96 18.06
C PHE A 124 -2.63 -1.11 17.26
N ASN A 125 -1.81 -2.11 17.57
CA ASN A 125 -0.54 -2.39 16.89
C ASN A 125 0.42 -1.18 16.80
N THR A 126 0.52 -0.39 17.87
CA THR A 126 1.39 0.80 17.93
C THR A 126 2.82 0.44 18.35
N HIS A 127 3.07 -0.76 18.88
CA HIS A 127 4.36 -1.13 19.49
C HIS A 127 5.20 -2.12 18.66
N SER A 128 4.58 -2.98 17.86
CA SER A 128 5.29 -4.05 17.14
C SER A 128 6.44 -3.57 16.24
N ILE A 129 6.28 -2.39 15.63
CA ILE A 129 7.26 -1.77 14.73
C ILE A 129 8.65 -1.60 15.36
N TRP A 130 8.75 -1.34 16.66
CA TRP A 130 10.04 -1.12 17.33
C TRP A 130 10.95 -2.35 17.29
N LYS A 131 10.37 -3.53 17.56
CA LYS A 131 11.11 -4.79 17.49
C LYS A 131 11.58 -5.07 16.07
N SER A 132 10.73 -4.83 15.08
CA SER A 132 11.10 -5.03 13.67
C SER A 132 12.16 -4.04 13.17
N LEU A 133 12.10 -2.78 13.62
CA LEU A 133 13.14 -1.79 13.32
C LEU A 133 14.50 -2.18 13.90
N ASN A 134 14.55 -2.66 15.14
CA ASN A 134 15.81 -3.09 15.77
C ASN A 134 16.52 -4.18 14.94
N GLU A 135 15.74 -5.13 14.41
CA GLU A 135 16.22 -6.22 13.57
C GLU A 135 16.83 -5.73 12.24
N LEU A 136 16.25 -4.68 11.64
CA LEU A 136 16.73 -4.09 10.39
C LEU A 136 17.89 -3.12 10.58
N VAL A 137 17.86 -2.30 11.64
CA VAL A 137 18.95 -1.37 12.01
C VAL A 137 20.25 -2.13 12.25
N ALA A 138 20.17 -3.31 12.86
CA ALA A 138 21.33 -4.16 13.15
C ALA A 138 22.09 -4.61 11.88
N ILE A 139 21.45 -4.60 10.70
CA ILE A 139 22.05 -5.07 9.45
C ILE A 139 22.19 -3.98 8.37
N GLN A 140 21.74 -2.75 8.65
CA GLN A 140 21.80 -1.64 7.71
C GLN A 140 22.24 -0.35 8.43
N PRO A 141 23.54 -0.01 8.40
CA PRO A 141 24.11 1.05 9.25
C PRO A 141 23.66 2.47 8.89
N ASP A 142 23.13 2.69 7.69
CA ASP A 142 22.67 4.02 7.24
C ASP A 142 21.24 4.35 7.70
N VAL A 143 20.56 3.42 8.40
CA VAL A 143 19.24 3.68 8.97
C VAL A 143 19.36 4.73 10.07
N ASN A 144 18.55 5.77 9.98
CA ASN A 144 18.43 6.81 10.99
C ASN A 144 16.95 6.96 11.39
N LEU A 145 16.70 6.96 12.70
CA LEU A 145 15.36 6.94 13.27
C LEU A 145 14.87 8.31 13.77
N GLU A 146 15.59 9.40 13.52
CA GLU A 146 15.28 10.72 14.09
C GLU A 146 13.88 11.20 13.70
N TRP A 147 13.59 11.29 12.39
CA TRP A 147 12.27 11.66 11.91
C TRP A 147 11.22 10.58 12.18
N PHE A 148 11.60 9.30 12.19
CA PHE A 148 10.69 8.22 12.58
C PHE A 148 10.18 8.43 14.02
N ASN A 149 11.08 8.67 14.98
CA ASN A 149 10.74 8.88 16.39
C ASN A 149 9.79 10.07 16.55
N HIS A 150 10.09 11.19 15.88
CA HIS A 150 9.23 12.38 15.87
C HIS A 150 7.83 12.07 15.34
N PHE A 151 7.72 11.53 14.13
CA PHE A 151 6.41 11.27 13.52
C PHE A 151 5.65 10.17 14.24
N LYS A 152 6.32 9.14 14.74
CA LYS A 152 5.69 8.08 15.54
C LYS A 152 5.05 8.67 16.79
N GLN A 153 5.75 9.54 17.51
CA GLN A 153 5.23 10.19 18.71
C GLN A 153 4.03 11.10 18.42
N GLU A 154 4.11 11.90 17.36
CA GLU A 154 3.10 12.91 17.03
C GLU A 154 1.85 12.32 16.36
N LEU A 155 2.01 11.26 15.56
CA LEU A 155 0.99 10.79 14.62
C LEU A 155 0.43 9.40 14.93
N THR A 156 0.92 8.72 15.97
CA THR A 156 0.33 7.44 16.42
C THR A 156 -0.14 7.52 17.87
N LEU A 157 -0.98 6.56 18.25
CA LEU A 157 -1.48 6.45 19.61
C LEU A 157 -0.33 6.22 20.60
N SER A 158 -0.31 7.04 21.65
CA SER A 158 0.37 6.74 22.91
C SER A 158 -0.41 5.68 23.69
N SER A 159 0.22 5.07 24.70
CA SER A 159 -0.44 4.08 25.56
C SER A 159 -1.67 4.66 26.29
N ALA A 160 -1.64 5.94 26.66
CA ALA A 160 -2.78 6.62 27.29
C ALA A 160 -3.95 6.80 26.31
N GLU A 161 -3.67 7.19 25.06
CA GLU A 161 -4.69 7.32 24.01
C GLU A 161 -5.24 5.96 23.58
N SER A 162 -4.40 4.92 23.51
CA SER A 162 -4.85 3.55 23.29
C SER A 162 -5.82 3.09 24.37
N LYS A 163 -5.50 3.36 25.65
CA LYS A 163 -6.41 3.04 26.76
C LYS A 163 -7.74 3.81 26.65
N PHE A 164 -7.67 5.11 26.39
CA PHE A 164 -8.86 5.95 26.18
C PHE A 164 -9.76 5.42 25.06
N LEU A 165 -9.19 5.05 23.91
CA LEU A 165 -9.96 4.50 22.79
C LEU A 165 -10.55 3.13 23.10
N ALA A 166 -9.84 2.28 23.85
CA ALA A 166 -10.35 0.99 24.27
C ALA A 166 -11.58 1.14 25.19
N GLU A 167 -11.57 2.11 26.10
CA GLU A 167 -12.68 2.41 27.02
C GLU A 167 -13.89 3.04 26.31
N LYS A 168 -13.68 3.77 25.21
CA LYS A 168 -14.75 4.39 24.41
C LYS A 168 -15.64 3.38 23.69
N GLY A 169 -15.22 2.12 23.59
CA GLY A 169 -15.95 1.05 22.91
C GLY A 169 -15.58 0.87 21.44
N PRO A 170 -16.36 0.09 20.67
CA PRO A 170 -16.01 -0.30 19.32
C PRO A 170 -15.89 0.91 18.39
N LEU A 171 -14.78 0.98 17.65
CA LEU A 171 -14.57 1.97 16.61
C LEU A 171 -15.34 1.57 15.35
N LYS A 172 -15.80 2.57 14.57
CA LYS A 172 -16.46 2.34 13.28
C LYS A 172 -15.53 1.72 12.22
N THR A 173 -14.22 1.87 12.37
CA THR A 173 -13.23 1.31 11.43
C THR A 173 -12.81 -0.10 11.85
N GLY A 174 -12.86 -1.04 10.90
CA GLY A 174 -12.31 -2.39 11.08
C GLY A 174 -10.79 -2.45 10.95
N ILE A 175 -10.16 -1.44 10.36
CA ILE A 175 -8.71 -1.36 10.18
C ILE A 175 -8.10 -0.43 11.22
N LYS A 176 -7.04 -0.90 11.88
CA LYS A 176 -6.40 -0.23 13.02
C LYS A 176 -4.91 0.07 12.83
N THR A 177 -4.35 -0.20 11.66
CA THR A 177 -2.93 0.03 11.35
C THR A 177 -2.49 1.44 11.76
N GLN A 178 -1.40 1.53 12.52
CA GLN A 178 -0.76 2.80 12.88
C GLN A 178 0.40 3.14 11.96
N ASN A 179 1.14 2.12 11.52
CA ASN A 179 2.38 2.30 10.77
C ASN A 179 2.80 1.02 10.04
N LYS A 180 3.51 1.18 8.92
CA LYS A 180 4.11 0.10 8.14
C LYS A 180 5.52 0.48 7.68
N LEU A 181 6.34 -0.52 7.40
CA LEU A 181 7.70 -0.36 6.90
C LEU A 181 7.78 -0.77 5.43
N ALA A 182 8.61 -0.10 4.65
CA ALA A 182 8.93 -0.51 3.28
C ALA A 182 10.43 -0.51 3.04
N LEU A 183 10.91 -1.45 2.23
CA LEU A 183 12.31 -1.55 1.84
C LEU A 183 12.43 -1.38 0.33
N ASP A 184 13.19 -0.37 -0.10
CA ASP A 184 13.65 -0.27 -1.48
C ASP A 184 14.96 -1.04 -1.62
N LEU A 185 14.96 -2.11 -2.42
CA LEU A 185 16.14 -2.96 -2.58
C LEU A 185 17.07 -2.32 -3.61
N LYS A 186 18.35 -2.14 -3.29
CA LYS A 186 19.32 -1.46 -4.16
C LYS A 186 20.66 -2.19 -4.11
N GLY A 187 20.92 -2.99 -5.14
CA GLY A 187 22.05 -3.92 -5.13
C GLY A 187 21.93 -4.84 -3.93
N ASP A 188 22.96 -4.89 -3.09
CA ASP A 188 22.98 -5.70 -1.87
C ASP A 188 22.50 -4.92 -0.62
N ARG A 189 22.02 -3.68 -0.76
CA ARG A 189 21.55 -2.83 0.34
C ARG A 189 20.06 -2.56 0.23
N PHE A 190 19.49 -1.91 1.25
CA PHE A 190 18.12 -1.40 1.18
C PHE A 190 17.99 -0.01 1.78
N VAL A 191 17.01 0.75 1.29
CA VAL A 191 16.57 2.01 1.91
C VAL A 191 15.25 1.75 2.62
N LEU A 192 15.22 2.01 3.92
CA LEU A 192 14.05 1.80 4.75
C LEU A 192 13.14 3.04 4.74
N LYS A 193 11.83 2.82 4.69
CA LYS A 193 10.79 3.85 4.78
C LYS A 193 9.74 3.46 5.80
N THR A 194 9.08 4.45 6.39
CA THR A 194 7.89 4.26 7.22
C THR A 194 6.72 4.95 6.57
N TYR A 195 5.52 4.40 6.73
CA TYR A 195 4.26 5.09 6.48
C TYR A 195 3.46 5.11 7.78
N ILE A 196 2.85 6.23 8.13
CA ILE A 196 2.17 6.44 9.41
C ILE A 196 0.74 6.95 9.17
N TYR A 197 -0.22 6.33 9.83
CA TYR A 197 -1.66 6.52 9.66
C TYR A 197 -2.28 7.16 10.93
N PRO A 198 -2.51 8.49 10.94
CA PRO A 198 -2.97 9.21 12.12
C PRO A 198 -4.48 9.15 12.38
N GLU A 199 -5.24 8.32 11.67
CA GLU A 199 -6.71 8.30 11.80
C GLU A 199 -7.17 7.99 13.23
N LEU A 200 -6.57 7.00 13.90
CA LEU A 200 -6.91 6.72 15.29
C LEU A 200 -6.43 7.82 16.25
N LYS A 201 -5.28 8.44 15.95
CA LYS A 201 -4.77 9.59 16.70
C LYS A 201 -5.71 10.79 16.59
N ALA A 202 -6.29 11.01 15.41
CA ALA A 202 -7.31 12.03 15.17
C ALA A 202 -8.55 11.77 16.04
N ILE A 203 -9.03 10.52 16.09
CA ILE A 203 -10.18 10.14 16.94
C ILE A 203 -9.87 10.35 18.43
N ALA A 204 -8.66 9.99 18.88
CA ALA A 204 -8.27 10.11 20.29
C ALA A 204 -8.07 11.57 20.74
N SER A 205 -7.46 12.39 19.88
CA SER A 205 -7.11 13.78 20.21
C SER A 205 -8.19 14.81 19.87
N GLY A 206 -9.16 14.44 19.02
CA GLY A 206 -10.19 15.37 18.50
C GLY A 206 -9.69 16.29 17.38
N LYS A 207 -8.42 16.20 16.98
CA LYS A 207 -7.86 16.91 15.83
C LYS A 207 -8.18 16.19 14.52
N SER A 208 -8.20 16.92 13.41
CA SER A 208 -8.27 16.29 12.09
C SER A 208 -6.94 15.67 11.65
N THR A 209 -6.96 14.80 10.65
CA THR A 209 -5.74 14.15 10.12
C THR A 209 -4.80 15.16 9.46
N ASP A 210 -5.35 16.13 8.73
CA ASP A 210 -4.60 17.21 8.11
C ASP A 210 -3.93 18.09 9.17
N GLU A 211 -4.65 18.50 10.23
CA GLU A 211 -4.06 19.25 11.35
C GLU A 211 -2.89 18.49 11.96
N LEU A 212 -3.06 17.20 12.29
CA LEU A 212 -1.99 16.38 12.87
C LEU A 212 -0.75 16.32 11.97
N ILE A 213 -0.93 16.03 10.67
CA ILE A 213 0.19 15.87 9.73
C ILE A 213 0.90 17.21 9.50
N PHE A 214 0.17 18.27 9.18
CA PHE A 214 0.79 19.58 8.89
C PHE A 214 1.44 20.19 10.14
N ASP A 215 0.82 20.09 11.33
CA ASP A 215 1.44 20.52 12.59
C ASP A 215 2.75 19.77 12.86
N SER A 216 2.73 18.44 12.68
CA SER A 216 3.90 17.60 12.94
C SER A 216 5.05 17.89 11.99
N VAL A 217 4.79 18.06 10.69
CA VAL A 217 5.82 18.40 9.70
C VAL A 217 6.32 19.84 9.88
N ARG A 218 5.45 20.77 10.30
CA ARG A 218 5.83 22.14 10.66
C ARG A 218 6.80 22.17 11.85
N LYS A 219 6.64 21.30 12.85
CA LYS A 219 7.62 21.15 13.94
C LYS A 219 9.00 20.70 13.42
N VAL A 220 9.05 19.77 12.47
CA VAL A 220 10.30 19.34 11.82
C VAL A 220 10.94 20.50 11.06
N SER A 221 10.14 21.29 10.33
CA SER A 221 10.66 22.40 9.51
C SER A 221 11.24 23.56 10.33
N LEU A 222 10.96 23.66 11.63
CA LEU A 222 11.64 24.61 12.53
C LEU A 222 13.14 24.32 12.65
N GLN A 223 13.55 23.05 12.58
CA GLN A 223 14.95 22.62 12.61
C GLN A 223 15.50 22.38 11.19
N HIS A 224 14.62 22.05 10.23
CA HIS A 224 14.96 21.77 8.84
C HIS A 224 14.20 22.70 7.88
N ASN A 225 14.48 24.00 7.96
CA ASN A 225 13.73 25.04 7.21
C ASN A 225 13.63 24.83 5.69
N SER A 226 14.55 24.07 5.10
CA SER A 226 14.57 23.71 3.67
C SER A 226 13.26 23.11 3.13
N ILE A 227 12.48 22.38 3.94
CA ILE A 227 11.22 21.76 3.48
C ILE A 227 10.00 22.70 3.64
N LEU A 228 10.16 23.83 4.34
CA LEU A 228 9.06 24.73 4.67
C LEU A 228 8.36 25.33 3.43
N PRO A 229 9.05 25.75 2.37
CA PRO A 229 8.38 26.31 1.20
C PRO A 229 7.41 25.31 0.54
N ALA A 230 7.88 24.08 0.31
CA ALA A 230 7.05 23.03 -0.29
C ALA A 230 5.88 22.64 0.63
N LEU A 231 6.11 22.62 1.94
CA LEU A 231 5.07 22.38 2.93
C LEU A 231 3.97 23.44 2.86
N SER A 232 4.34 24.72 2.81
CA SER A 232 3.38 25.84 2.77
C SER A 232 2.50 25.77 1.51
N VAL A 233 3.09 25.51 0.35
CA VAL A 233 2.34 25.36 -0.92
C VAL A 233 1.34 24.21 -0.83
N LEU A 234 1.76 23.06 -0.28
CA LEU A 234 0.88 21.90 -0.14
C LEU A 234 -0.25 22.14 0.86
N GLU A 235 0.05 22.79 1.98
CA GLU A 235 -0.94 23.13 3.01
C GLU A 235 -1.99 24.11 2.47
N GLU A 236 -1.58 25.11 1.70
CA GLU A 236 -2.50 26.03 1.01
C GLU A 236 -3.38 25.31 -0.01
N TYR A 237 -2.81 24.38 -0.79
CA TYR A 237 -3.60 23.57 -1.72
C TYR A 237 -4.62 22.70 -0.97
N ALA A 238 -4.20 21.97 0.06
CA ALA A 238 -5.09 21.14 0.87
C ALA A 238 -6.22 21.96 1.51
N LYS A 239 -5.92 23.15 2.05
CA LYS A 239 -6.93 24.07 2.59
C LYS A 239 -7.90 24.55 1.51
N SER A 240 -7.41 24.89 0.31
CA SER A 240 -8.25 25.33 -0.81
C SER A 240 -9.23 24.25 -1.32
N ARG A 241 -8.94 22.98 -1.02
CA ARG A 241 -9.79 21.83 -1.35
C ARG A 241 -10.61 21.33 -0.15
N SER A 242 -10.44 21.91 1.04
CA SER A 242 -11.16 21.49 2.24
C SER A 242 -12.61 21.96 2.24
N GLY A 243 -13.46 21.30 3.03
CA GLY A 243 -14.87 21.67 3.20
C GLY A 243 -15.83 20.49 3.10
N LEU A 244 -17.12 20.75 3.37
CA LEU A 244 -18.15 19.72 3.51
C LEU A 244 -18.34 18.87 2.24
N ASN A 245 -18.14 19.49 1.07
CA ASN A 245 -18.28 18.85 -0.24
C ASN A 245 -16.94 18.40 -0.83
N SER A 246 -15.86 18.41 -0.04
CA SER A 246 -14.55 17.97 -0.51
C SER A 246 -14.60 16.50 -0.91
N THR A 247 -14.04 16.20 -2.07
CA THR A 247 -13.74 14.84 -2.51
C THR A 247 -12.33 14.40 -2.07
N THR A 248 -11.51 15.34 -1.58
CA THR A 248 -10.14 15.11 -1.11
C THR A 248 -10.03 14.99 0.40
N SER A 249 -9.08 14.19 0.88
CA SER A 249 -8.70 14.14 2.31
C SER A 249 -7.24 13.76 2.47
N VAL A 250 -6.52 14.45 3.37
CA VAL A 250 -5.17 14.03 3.79
C VAL A 250 -5.32 12.74 4.62
N ARG A 251 -4.54 11.70 4.32
CA ARG A 251 -4.74 10.37 4.92
C ARG A 251 -3.54 9.84 5.70
N LEU A 252 -2.33 10.04 5.20
CA LEU A 252 -1.13 9.50 5.83
C LEU A 252 0.12 10.31 5.42
N LEU A 253 1.21 10.01 6.09
CA LEU A 253 2.54 10.51 5.76
C LEU A 253 3.53 9.34 5.65
N SER A 254 4.54 9.47 4.80
CA SER A 254 5.72 8.59 4.80
C SER A 254 7.01 9.38 4.86
N CYS A 255 8.08 8.76 5.36
CA CYS A 255 9.43 9.31 5.25
C CYS A 255 10.49 8.21 5.11
N ASP A 256 11.64 8.58 4.52
CA ASP A 256 12.82 7.73 4.44
C ASP A 256 13.52 7.68 5.82
N LEU A 257 13.88 6.51 6.33
CA LEU A 257 14.63 6.37 7.61
C LEU A 257 16.13 6.48 7.34
N VAL A 258 16.54 7.65 6.88
CA VAL A 258 17.92 8.06 6.61
C VAL A 258 18.19 9.40 7.29
N LYS A 259 19.43 9.89 7.24
CA LYS A 259 19.79 11.18 7.86
C LYS A 259 18.81 12.29 7.42
N PRO A 260 18.34 13.15 8.34
CA PRO A 260 17.37 14.21 8.03
C PRO A 260 17.68 15.04 6.78
N ALA A 261 18.95 15.36 6.53
CA ALA A 261 19.38 16.19 5.40
C ALA A 261 19.11 15.58 4.01
N ILE A 262 18.82 14.27 3.95
CA ILE A 262 18.54 13.55 2.70
C ILE A 262 17.24 12.74 2.78
N SER A 263 16.51 12.82 3.89
CA SER A 263 15.22 12.14 4.05
C SER A 263 14.15 12.93 3.34
N ARG A 264 13.20 12.25 2.70
CA ARG A 264 12.07 12.91 2.04
C ARG A 264 10.80 12.59 2.77
N ILE A 265 10.04 13.63 3.10
CA ILE A 265 8.67 13.50 3.61
C ILE A 265 7.72 13.46 2.42
N LYS A 266 6.75 12.55 2.46
CA LYS A 266 5.64 12.48 1.52
C LYS A 266 4.32 12.57 2.28
N ILE A 267 3.45 13.49 1.87
CA ILE A 267 2.09 13.61 2.41
C ILE A 267 1.11 13.08 1.37
N TYR A 268 0.16 12.25 1.79
CA TYR A 268 -0.76 11.56 0.89
C TYR A 268 -2.17 12.14 1.01
N ILE A 269 -2.75 12.46 -0.14
CA ILE A 269 -4.11 12.96 -0.29
C ILE A 269 -4.91 11.92 -1.08
N LEU A 270 -5.97 11.39 -0.48
CA LEU A 270 -6.96 10.56 -1.15
C LEU A 270 -7.95 11.46 -1.89
N GLU A 271 -8.38 11.06 -3.08
CA GLU A 271 -9.35 11.75 -3.92
C GLU A 271 -10.44 10.76 -4.35
N ARG A 272 -11.67 11.04 -3.93
CA ARG A 272 -12.85 10.21 -4.20
C ARG A 272 -13.39 10.38 -5.62
N MET A 273 -13.17 11.53 -6.25
CA MET A 273 -13.56 11.76 -7.64
C MET A 273 -12.50 11.14 -8.55
N VAL A 274 -12.79 9.95 -9.08
CA VAL A 274 -11.93 9.29 -10.07
C VAL A 274 -12.28 9.87 -11.44
N SER A 275 -11.47 10.82 -11.90
CA SER A 275 -11.57 11.41 -13.24
C SER A 275 -10.26 12.06 -13.65
N LEU A 276 -10.01 12.17 -14.95
CA LEU A 276 -8.82 12.83 -15.48
C LEU A 276 -8.72 14.32 -15.03
N PRO A 277 -9.80 15.12 -14.99
CA PRO A 277 -9.75 16.47 -14.42
C PRO A 277 -9.33 16.51 -12.94
N ALA A 278 -9.79 15.56 -12.11
CA ALA A 278 -9.37 15.48 -10.72
C ALA A 278 -7.88 15.10 -10.60
N MET A 279 -7.40 14.17 -11.44
CA MET A 279 -5.98 13.84 -11.53
C MET A 279 -5.12 15.03 -11.97
N LYS A 280 -5.62 15.86 -12.91
CA LYS A 280 -4.97 17.11 -13.32
C LYS A 280 -4.88 18.12 -12.19
N ASP A 281 -5.95 18.28 -11.42
CA ASP A 281 -5.99 19.16 -10.26
C ASP A 281 -4.93 18.75 -9.23
N LEU A 282 -4.86 17.46 -8.88
CA LEU A 282 -3.83 16.92 -8.00
C LEU A 282 -2.41 17.13 -8.56
N TRP A 283 -2.20 16.79 -9.84
CA TRP A 283 -0.90 16.91 -10.50
C TRP A 283 -0.37 18.35 -10.53
N THR A 284 -1.26 19.31 -10.76
CA THR A 284 -0.90 20.72 -10.88
C THR A 284 -1.06 21.51 -9.58
N LEU A 285 -1.49 20.85 -8.49
CA LEU A 285 -1.91 21.46 -7.23
C LEU A 285 -2.89 22.63 -7.47
N GLY A 286 -3.95 22.36 -8.25
CA GLY A 286 -4.96 23.36 -8.63
C GLY A 286 -4.39 24.47 -9.55
N GLY A 287 -3.52 24.11 -10.49
CA GLY A 287 -2.92 25.04 -11.45
C GLY A 287 -1.72 25.85 -10.93
N ARG A 288 -1.21 25.55 -9.72
CA ARG A 288 0.01 26.17 -9.17
C ARG A 288 1.29 25.71 -9.88
N PHE A 289 1.26 24.51 -10.46
CA PHE A 289 2.34 23.96 -11.29
C PHE A 289 1.97 24.00 -12.77
N THR A 290 2.76 24.73 -13.56
CA THR A 290 2.55 24.89 -15.00
C THR A 290 3.85 24.86 -15.81
N ASP A 291 4.96 24.46 -15.19
CA ASP A 291 6.25 24.40 -15.88
C ASP A 291 6.24 23.31 -16.99
N PRO A 292 7.16 23.40 -17.98
CA PRO A 292 7.19 22.47 -19.10
C PRO A 292 7.32 20.99 -18.71
N ALA A 293 8.04 20.67 -17.63
CA ALA A 293 8.19 19.28 -17.18
C ALA A 293 6.88 18.77 -16.57
N THR A 294 6.15 19.60 -15.81
CA THR A 294 4.80 19.27 -15.34
C THR A 294 3.85 18.99 -16.50
N VAL A 295 3.84 19.85 -17.52
CA VAL A 295 2.98 19.67 -18.70
C VAL A 295 3.35 18.39 -19.46
N ALA A 296 4.65 18.12 -19.63
CA ALA A 296 5.13 16.89 -20.27
C ALA A 296 4.74 15.63 -19.48
N GLY A 297 4.92 15.65 -18.15
CA GLY A 297 4.52 14.57 -17.28
C GLY A 297 3.00 14.32 -17.30
N PHE A 298 2.19 15.38 -17.38
CA PHE A 298 0.73 15.23 -17.46
C PHE A 298 0.28 14.57 -18.75
N LYS A 299 0.94 14.82 -19.90
CA LYS A 299 0.64 14.11 -21.15
C LYS A 299 0.81 12.59 -21.04
N LEU A 300 1.78 12.15 -20.25
CA LEU A 300 2.00 10.73 -19.98
C LEU A 300 0.92 10.16 -19.04
N ILE A 301 0.40 10.98 -18.13
CA ILE A 301 -0.76 10.63 -17.29
C ILE A 301 -2.03 10.49 -18.13
N GLU A 302 -2.26 11.40 -19.09
CA GLU A 302 -3.37 11.30 -20.05
C GLU A 302 -3.27 10.00 -20.86
N GLU A 303 -2.08 9.66 -21.35
CA GLU A 303 -1.85 8.40 -22.06
C GLU A 303 -2.11 7.17 -21.18
N LEU A 304 -1.61 7.14 -19.94
CA LEU A 304 -1.87 6.03 -19.01
C LEU A 304 -3.35 5.91 -18.69
N TRP A 305 -4.04 7.03 -18.49
CA TRP A 305 -5.47 7.07 -18.24
C TRP A 305 -6.27 6.43 -19.38
N ASP A 306 -5.96 6.82 -20.62
CA ASP A 306 -6.60 6.28 -21.83
C ASP A 306 -6.32 4.78 -22.00
N LEU A 307 -5.08 4.35 -21.77
CA LEU A 307 -4.70 2.93 -21.87
C LEU A 307 -5.38 2.07 -20.79
N LEU A 308 -5.44 2.56 -19.54
CA LEU A 308 -5.99 1.81 -18.43
C LEU A 308 -7.52 1.74 -18.45
N CYS A 309 -8.20 2.71 -19.09
CA CYS A 309 -9.67 2.74 -19.17
C CYS A 309 -10.34 2.65 -17.78
N ILE A 310 -9.81 3.38 -16.79
CA ILE A 310 -10.36 3.37 -15.42
C ILE A 310 -11.77 3.99 -15.44
N PRO A 311 -12.79 3.32 -14.86
CA PRO A 311 -14.13 3.90 -14.83
C PRO A 311 -14.16 5.24 -14.10
N GLU A 312 -14.85 6.23 -14.65
CA GLU A 312 -15.00 7.52 -13.97
C GLU A 312 -16.13 7.50 -12.93
N GLY A 313 -15.96 8.24 -11.85
CA GLY A 313 -17.04 8.44 -10.89
C GLY A 313 -16.59 8.82 -9.48
N LEU A 314 -17.57 9.31 -8.71
CA LEU A 314 -17.39 9.55 -7.29
C LEU A 314 -17.45 8.23 -6.52
N GLN A 315 -16.36 7.90 -5.84
CA GLN A 315 -16.22 6.67 -5.08
C GLN A 315 -16.55 6.90 -3.60
N THR A 316 -17.22 5.93 -2.98
CA THR A 316 -17.36 5.84 -1.53
C THR A 316 -16.17 5.07 -0.94
N TYR A 317 -15.98 5.15 0.38
CA TYR A 317 -15.05 4.24 1.03
C TYR A 317 -15.60 2.81 0.93
N PRO A 318 -14.78 1.83 0.52
CA PRO A 318 -15.22 0.44 0.46
C PRO A 318 -15.44 -0.13 1.87
N ALA A 319 -15.87 -1.40 1.94
CA ALA A 319 -15.78 -2.17 3.18
C ALA A 319 -14.34 -2.16 3.72
N SER A 320 -14.17 -2.33 5.04
CA SER A 320 -12.83 -2.26 5.66
C SER A 320 -11.82 -3.21 5.03
N TYR A 321 -12.23 -4.43 4.69
CA TYR A 321 -11.42 -5.44 4.01
C TYR A 321 -12.32 -6.43 3.26
N LEU A 322 -11.71 -7.27 2.43
CA LEU A 322 -12.32 -8.40 1.75
C LEU A 322 -11.82 -9.72 2.36
N PRO A 323 -12.71 -10.72 2.54
CA PRO A 323 -12.29 -12.08 2.91
C PRO A 323 -11.30 -12.67 1.88
N ILE A 324 -10.41 -13.53 2.34
CA ILE A 324 -9.42 -14.15 1.44
C ILE A 324 -10.14 -15.09 0.47
N GLY A 325 -9.80 -14.98 -0.81
CA GLY A 325 -10.40 -15.79 -1.88
C GLY A 325 -11.71 -15.22 -2.45
N SER A 326 -12.22 -14.10 -1.94
CA SER A 326 -13.33 -13.40 -2.58
C SER A 326 -12.86 -12.65 -3.83
N THR A 327 -13.70 -12.64 -4.87
CA THR A 327 -13.49 -11.78 -6.05
C THR A 327 -13.95 -10.36 -5.74
N PRO A 328 -13.09 -9.33 -5.90
CA PRO A 328 -13.49 -7.95 -5.72
C PRO A 328 -14.61 -7.55 -6.69
N ASN A 329 -15.55 -6.77 -6.18
CA ASN A 329 -16.59 -6.07 -6.94
C ASN A 329 -16.71 -4.64 -6.39
N GLU A 330 -15.58 -3.94 -6.37
CA GLU A 330 -15.46 -2.58 -5.86
C GLU A 330 -14.55 -1.77 -6.78
N GLN A 331 -14.77 -0.46 -6.78
CA GLN A 331 -13.85 0.51 -7.34
C GLN A 331 -13.36 1.42 -6.21
N LEU A 332 -12.09 1.79 -6.24
CA LEU A 332 -11.45 2.53 -5.16
C LEU A 332 -11.21 4.01 -5.54
N PRO A 333 -11.29 4.94 -4.56
CA PRO A 333 -10.80 6.32 -4.72
C PRO A 333 -9.35 6.36 -5.24
N THR A 334 -8.94 7.39 -5.99
CA THR A 334 -7.53 7.61 -6.36
C THR A 334 -6.75 8.25 -5.21
N MET A 335 -5.43 8.38 -5.35
CA MET A 335 -4.55 9.01 -4.37
C MET A 335 -3.43 9.77 -5.07
N ALA A 336 -2.92 10.81 -4.42
CA ALA A 336 -1.66 11.44 -4.75
C ALA A 336 -0.77 11.52 -3.51
N ASN A 337 0.55 11.45 -3.70
CA ASN A 337 1.49 11.91 -2.68
C ASN A 337 2.30 13.10 -3.18
N TYR A 338 2.81 13.87 -2.23
CA TYR A 338 3.56 15.09 -2.48
C TYR A 338 4.87 15.02 -1.71
N THR A 339 5.98 14.97 -2.42
CA THR A 339 7.31 14.89 -1.83
C THR A 339 7.83 16.29 -1.51
N LEU A 340 8.20 16.51 -0.25
CA LEU A 340 8.85 17.74 0.20
C LEU A 340 10.36 17.56 0.03
N HIS A 341 10.92 18.06 -1.08
CA HIS A 341 12.37 18.06 -1.25
C HIS A 341 13.02 19.22 -0.49
N HIS A 342 14.28 19.03 -0.12
CA HIS A 342 15.06 20.08 0.55
C HIS A 342 15.51 21.20 -0.40
N ASP A 343 15.61 20.89 -1.70
CA ASP A 343 16.18 21.75 -2.73
C ASP A 343 15.14 22.31 -3.71
N GLU A 344 13.87 21.95 -3.55
CA GLU A 344 12.79 22.41 -4.42
C GLU A 344 11.71 23.14 -3.60
N PRO A 345 11.35 24.38 -3.95
CA PRO A 345 10.34 25.13 -3.21
C PRO A 345 8.92 24.57 -3.42
N MET A 346 8.75 23.71 -4.40
CA MET A 346 7.46 23.16 -4.78
C MET A 346 7.40 21.65 -4.51
N PRO A 347 6.31 21.12 -3.95
CA PRO A 347 6.19 19.69 -3.68
C PRO A 347 6.06 18.88 -4.96
N GLU A 348 6.80 17.76 -5.08
CA GLU A 348 6.74 16.89 -6.25
C GLU A 348 5.55 15.91 -6.16
N PRO A 349 4.59 15.95 -7.10
CA PRO A 349 3.45 15.05 -7.11
C PRO A 349 3.79 13.64 -7.63
N GLN A 350 3.13 12.64 -7.06
CA GLN A 350 3.07 11.27 -7.57
C GLN A 350 1.62 10.78 -7.49
N LEU A 351 1.02 10.42 -8.62
CA LEU A 351 -0.37 9.96 -8.69
C LEU A 351 -0.45 8.44 -8.57
N TYR A 352 -1.60 7.94 -8.11
CA TYR A 352 -1.91 6.53 -7.96
C TYR A 352 -3.20 6.18 -8.70
N PHE A 353 -3.06 5.40 -9.76
CA PHE A 353 -4.16 4.79 -10.48
C PHE A 353 -4.57 3.52 -9.73
N ASN A 354 -5.73 3.52 -9.08
CA ASN A 354 -6.22 2.33 -8.37
C ASN A 354 -6.91 1.39 -9.35
N THR A 355 -6.26 0.26 -9.60
CA THR A 355 -6.68 -0.76 -10.58
C THR A 355 -7.28 -2.01 -9.93
N PHE A 356 -7.28 -2.07 -8.59
CA PHE A 356 -7.91 -3.17 -7.86
C PHE A 356 -9.39 -3.32 -8.26
N GLY A 357 -9.81 -4.54 -8.61
CA GLY A 357 -11.15 -4.83 -9.13
C GLY A 357 -11.23 -4.84 -10.67
N MET A 358 -10.24 -4.28 -11.38
CA MET A 358 -10.17 -4.31 -12.84
C MET A 358 -9.48 -5.58 -13.33
N ASN A 359 -9.80 -6.03 -14.54
CA ASN A 359 -9.20 -7.22 -15.13
C ASN A 359 -7.67 -7.08 -15.25
N ASP A 360 -6.93 -7.98 -14.62
CA ASP A 360 -5.48 -7.90 -14.51
C ASP A 360 -4.76 -8.05 -15.86
N MET A 361 -5.34 -8.79 -16.80
CA MET A 361 -4.74 -8.96 -18.12
C MET A 361 -4.95 -7.74 -19.01
N ALA A 362 -6.10 -7.07 -18.91
CA ALA A 362 -6.31 -5.78 -19.56
C ALA A 362 -5.35 -4.71 -19.00
N VAL A 363 -5.17 -4.66 -17.67
CA VAL A 363 -4.19 -3.75 -17.02
C VAL A 363 -2.76 -4.06 -17.49
N ALA A 364 -2.38 -5.34 -17.56
CA ALA A 364 -1.06 -5.73 -18.06
C ALA A 364 -0.84 -5.37 -19.54
N ASP A 365 -1.87 -5.47 -20.38
CA ASP A 365 -1.81 -5.07 -21.79
C ASP A 365 -1.65 -3.56 -21.96
N ALA A 366 -2.36 -2.78 -21.15
CA ALA A 366 -2.23 -1.33 -21.07
C ALA A 366 -0.80 -0.91 -20.67
N LEU A 367 -0.27 -1.52 -19.61
CA LEU A 367 1.10 -1.29 -19.14
C LEU A 367 2.14 -1.70 -20.19
N THR A 368 1.98 -2.85 -20.83
CA THR A 368 2.88 -3.34 -21.88
C THR A 368 2.91 -2.35 -23.06
N THR A 369 1.75 -1.89 -23.51
CA THR A 369 1.64 -0.87 -24.56
C THR A 369 2.36 0.43 -24.16
N PHE A 370 2.20 0.88 -22.91
CA PHE A 370 2.90 2.05 -22.40
C PHE A 370 4.43 1.84 -22.42
N PHE A 371 4.90 0.67 -21.97
CA PHE A 371 6.33 0.33 -21.96
C PHE A 371 6.92 0.34 -23.37
N GLU A 372 6.21 -0.21 -24.37
CA GLU A 372 6.63 -0.20 -25.77
C GLU A 372 6.78 1.22 -26.31
N ARG A 373 5.76 2.07 -26.08
CA ARG A 373 5.75 3.46 -26.56
C ARG A 373 6.87 4.32 -25.97
N HIS A 374 7.31 4.01 -24.75
CA HIS A 374 8.37 4.73 -24.04
C HIS A 374 9.73 4.02 -24.09
N GLY A 375 9.89 3.03 -24.97
CA GLY A 375 11.17 2.38 -25.23
C GLY A 375 11.67 1.47 -24.10
N TRP A 376 10.81 1.05 -23.19
CA TRP A 376 11.13 0.08 -22.13
C TRP A 376 10.99 -1.35 -22.66
N THR A 377 11.68 -1.65 -23.75
CA THR A 377 11.48 -2.84 -24.57
C THR A 377 11.61 -4.15 -23.78
N GLU A 378 12.60 -4.27 -22.90
CA GLU A 378 12.74 -5.49 -22.08
C GLU A 378 11.61 -5.67 -21.07
N MET A 379 11.10 -4.56 -20.50
CA MET A 379 9.98 -4.59 -19.57
C MET A 379 8.70 -4.99 -20.31
N ALA A 380 8.44 -4.39 -21.48
CA ALA A 380 7.32 -4.75 -22.34
C ALA A 380 7.30 -6.26 -22.68
N GLN A 381 8.45 -6.82 -23.08
CA GLN A 381 8.55 -8.22 -23.47
C GLN A 381 8.30 -9.19 -22.31
N ARG A 382 8.74 -8.84 -21.09
CA ARG A 382 8.78 -9.77 -19.95
C ARG A 382 7.64 -9.60 -18.96
N TYR A 383 6.99 -8.43 -18.91
CA TYR A 383 6.06 -8.07 -17.83
C TYR A 383 4.89 -9.05 -17.70
N LYS A 384 4.17 -9.28 -18.81
CA LYS A 384 2.95 -10.10 -18.80
C LYS A 384 3.24 -11.56 -18.45
N GLU A 385 4.27 -12.15 -19.06
CA GLU A 385 4.71 -13.51 -18.76
C GLU A 385 5.16 -13.65 -17.31
N SER A 386 5.93 -12.68 -16.79
CA SER A 386 6.38 -12.68 -15.40
C SER A 386 5.21 -12.62 -14.43
N LEU A 387 4.22 -11.76 -14.68
CA LEU A 387 3.00 -11.66 -13.87
C LEU A 387 2.23 -12.99 -13.83
N GLN A 388 2.05 -13.63 -14.99
CA GLN A 388 1.38 -14.94 -15.07
C GLN A 388 2.17 -16.01 -14.30
N SER A 389 3.51 -15.98 -14.39
CA SER A 389 4.39 -16.93 -13.70
C SER A 389 4.37 -16.82 -12.17
N TYR A 390 3.91 -15.69 -11.62
CA TYR A 390 3.71 -15.55 -10.17
C TYR A 390 2.51 -16.37 -9.67
N TYR A 391 1.51 -16.57 -10.54
CA TYR A 391 0.28 -17.31 -10.24
C TYR A 391 -0.01 -18.34 -11.35
N PRO A 392 0.85 -19.36 -11.51
CA PRO A 392 0.82 -20.24 -12.69
C PRO A 392 -0.44 -21.10 -12.78
N HIS A 393 -1.11 -21.35 -11.65
CA HIS A 393 -2.32 -22.18 -11.56
C HIS A 393 -3.64 -21.38 -11.61
N ALA A 394 -3.56 -20.06 -11.78
CA ALA A 394 -4.74 -19.20 -11.84
C ALA A 394 -5.36 -19.17 -13.24
N ASN A 395 -6.67 -18.93 -13.33
CA ASN A 395 -7.29 -18.53 -14.59
C ASN A 395 -7.02 -17.04 -14.83
N HIS A 396 -5.91 -16.71 -15.51
CA HIS A 396 -5.47 -15.31 -15.70
C HIS A 396 -6.50 -14.41 -16.37
N SER A 397 -7.35 -14.96 -17.25
CA SER A 397 -8.40 -14.17 -17.92
C SER A 397 -9.49 -13.66 -16.98
N ALA A 398 -9.64 -14.26 -15.79
CA ALA A 398 -10.65 -13.91 -14.79
C ALA A 398 -10.08 -13.17 -13.57
N LEU A 399 -8.76 -12.96 -13.50
CA LEU A 399 -8.13 -12.26 -12.37
C LEU A 399 -8.44 -10.76 -12.41
N ASN A 400 -8.77 -10.20 -11.25
CA ASN A 400 -9.06 -8.77 -11.10
C ASN A 400 -8.58 -8.18 -9.76
N TYR A 401 -7.51 -8.73 -9.20
CA TYR A 401 -7.01 -8.36 -7.88
C TYR A 401 -5.48 -8.34 -7.76
N LEU A 402 -4.74 -8.73 -8.81
CA LEU A 402 -3.28 -8.74 -8.77
C LEU A 402 -2.74 -7.32 -8.74
N HIS A 403 -3.19 -6.41 -9.60
CA HIS A 403 -2.76 -5.02 -9.59
C HIS A 403 -3.59 -4.23 -8.58
N ALA A 404 -3.05 -4.00 -7.38
CA ALA A 404 -3.69 -3.14 -6.39
C ALA A 404 -3.76 -1.70 -6.92
N TYR A 405 -2.61 -1.16 -7.32
CA TYR A 405 -2.49 0.18 -7.88
C TYR A 405 -1.20 0.34 -8.68
N ILE A 406 -1.19 1.37 -9.53
CA ILE A 406 -0.05 1.83 -10.31
C ILE A 406 0.28 3.24 -9.86
N SER A 407 1.54 3.54 -9.54
CA SER A 407 1.96 4.92 -9.26
C SER A 407 2.78 5.52 -10.39
N PHE A 408 2.62 6.82 -10.60
CA PHE A 408 3.32 7.57 -11.64
C PHE A 408 3.85 8.90 -11.10
N SER A 409 5.11 9.20 -11.38
CA SER A 409 5.74 10.52 -11.17
C SER A 409 6.64 10.87 -12.35
N TYR A 410 6.94 12.14 -12.51
CA TYR A 410 7.78 12.63 -13.60
C TYR A 410 8.79 13.62 -13.05
N ARG A 411 10.08 13.28 -13.12
CA ARG A 411 11.15 14.09 -12.54
C ARG A 411 12.39 14.05 -13.41
N LYS A 412 13.08 15.19 -13.53
CA LYS A 412 14.31 15.30 -14.34
C LYS A 412 14.08 14.79 -15.78
N ASN A 413 12.93 15.13 -16.36
CA ASN A 413 12.47 14.69 -17.67
C ASN A 413 12.38 13.17 -17.85
N LYS A 414 12.15 12.42 -16.78
CA LYS A 414 12.02 10.96 -16.80
C LYS A 414 10.70 10.52 -16.13
N PRO A 415 9.92 9.63 -16.78
CA PRO A 415 8.79 8.98 -16.15
C PRO A 415 9.26 7.89 -15.18
N TYR A 416 8.62 7.82 -14.03
CA TYR A 416 8.76 6.75 -13.04
C TYR A 416 7.40 6.10 -12.85
N LEU A 417 7.30 4.83 -13.24
CA LEU A 417 6.10 4.03 -13.09
C LEU A 417 6.39 2.88 -12.14
N SER A 418 5.46 2.62 -11.22
CA SER A 418 5.53 1.46 -10.33
C SER A 418 4.22 0.70 -10.26
N VAL A 419 4.31 -0.62 -10.15
CA VAL A 419 3.16 -1.50 -9.91
C VAL A 419 3.23 -2.06 -8.48
N TYR A 420 2.08 -2.19 -7.84
CA TYR A 420 1.91 -2.76 -6.50
C TYR A 420 1.00 -3.96 -6.61
N LEU A 421 1.50 -5.12 -6.18
CA LEU A 421 0.94 -6.40 -6.59
C LEU A 421 0.50 -7.24 -5.39
N HIS A 422 -0.62 -7.93 -5.55
CA HIS A 422 -1.01 -9.02 -4.67
C HIS A 422 0.17 -9.97 -4.48
N SER A 423 0.48 -10.31 -3.22
CA SER A 423 1.70 -11.02 -2.83
C SER A 423 1.38 -12.08 -1.78
N LEU A 424 0.48 -13.01 -2.11
CA LEU A 424 0.06 -14.10 -1.26
C LEU A 424 -0.31 -15.32 -2.14
N GLU A 425 0.01 -16.53 -1.69
CA GLU A 425 -0.33 -17.81 -2.35
C GLU A 425 0.25 -17.93 -3.77
N SER A 426 1.48 -17.45 -3.96
CA SER A 426 2.18 -17.48 -5.24
C SER A 426 2.83 -18.83 -5.57
N GLY A 427 3.22 -19.01 -6.84
CA GLY A 427 3.89 -20.21 -7.34
C GLY A 427 2.99 -21.45 -7.20
N ASP A 428 3.60 -22.55 -6.76
CA ASP A 428 2.90 -23.83 -6.57
C ASP A 428 2.14 -23.93 -5.24
N PHE A 429 2.09 -22.86 -4.44
CA PHE A 429 1.39 -22.88 -3.16
C PHE A 429 -0.02 -23.49 -3.23
N PRO A 430 -0.90 -23.14 -4.21
CA PRO A 430 -2.25 -23.67 -4.30
C PRO A 430 -2.33 -25.19 -4.50
N VAL A 431 -1.30 -25.81 -5.09
CA VAL A 431 -1.22 -27.25 -5.38
C VAL A 431 -0.23 -28.00 -4.49
N SER A 432 0.48 -27.28 -3.63
CA SER A 432 1.40 -27.84 -2.64
C SER A 432 0.66 -28.41 -1.43
N PRO A 433 1.30 -29.25 -0.59
CA PRO A 433 0.72 -29.71 0.67
C PRO A 433 0.16 -28.58 1.56
N PHE A 434 0.82 -27.41 1.55
CA PHE A 434 0.38 -26.23 2.29
C PHE A 434 -0.92 -25.60 1.76
N GLY A 435 -1.23 -25.82 0.47
CA GLY A 435 -2.47 -25.41 -0.17
C GLY A 435 -3.54 -26.50 -0.22
N THR A 436 -3.17 -27.77 -0.32
CA THR A 436 -4.09 -28.91 -0.52
C THR A 436 -4.74 -29.44 0.75
N ASP A 437 -4.18 -29.22 1.94
CA ASP A 437 -4.86 -29.52 3.23
C ASP A 437 -6.23 -28.81 3.35
N ARG A 438 -6.51 -27.85 2.46
CA ARG A 438 -7.79 -27.14 2.31
C ARG A 438 -8.88 -27.89 1.53
N GLN A 439 -8.56 -28.94 0.79
CA GLN A 439 -9.58 -29.69 0.01
C GLN A 439 -10.11 -30.94 0.73
N ASN A 440 -9.39 -31.49 1.71
CA ASN A 440 -9.73 -32.77 2.35
C ASN A 440 -10.71 -32.67 3.54
N THR A 441 -11.28 -31.49 3.84
CA THR A 441 -12.30 -31.31 4.89
C THR A 441 -13.72 -31.14 4.33
N LYS A 442 -14.02 -31.70 3.15
CA LYS A 442 -15.40 -31.85 2.66
C LYS A 442 -15.87 -33.31 2.72
N SER A 443 -16.16 -33.77 3.93
CA SER A 443 -17.17 -34.82 4.14
C SER A 443 -18.37 -34.18 4.84
N ALA A 444 -19.44 -33.92 4.10
CA ALA A 444 -20.69 -33.40 4.64
C ALA A 444 -21.36 -34.45 5.54
N PRO A 445 -21.84 -34.10 6.75
CA PRO A 445 -22.87 -34.86 7.41
C PRO A 445 -24.22 -34.47 6.81
N THR A 446 -24.90 -35.46 6.26
CA THR A 446 -26.32 -35.41 5.92
C THR A 446 -27.13 -35.21 7.21
N THR A 447 -27.82 -34.09 7.36
CA THR A 447 -28.92 -33.98 8.34
C THR A 447 -30.06 -33.14 7.78
N SER A 448 -31.25 -33.67 8.06
CA SER A 448 -32.58 -33.36 7.57
C SER A 448 -33.05 -31.92 7.80
N VAL A 449 -33.81 -31.44 6.81
CA VAL A 449 -34.64 -30.24 6.84
C VAL A 449 -35.62 -30.29 8.02
N THR A 450 -35.69 -29.22 8.80
CA THR A 450 -36.88 -28.91 9.60
C THR A 450 -37.13 -27.41 9.48
N GLU A 451 -38.31 -27.05 9.00
CA GLU A 451 -38.79 -25.69 8.76
C GLU A 451 -38.80 -24.88 10.06
N ILE A 452 -38.32 -23.63 10.01
CA ILE A 452 -38.59 -22.61 11.03
C ILE A 452 -39.02 -21.32 10.31
N ASN A 453 -40.20 -20.86 10.70
CA ASN A 453 -40.92 -19.71 10.16
C ASN A 453 -40.17 -18.38 10.35
N PHE A 454 -40.21 -17.53 9.31
CA PHE A 454 -39.85 -16.12 9.37
C PHE A 454 -40.98 -15.31 10.03
N CYS A 455 -40.66 -14.57 11.10
CA CYS A 455 -41.46 -13.43 11.56
C CYS A 455 -40.71 -12.14 11.21
N GLU A 456 -41.35 -11.30 10.39
CA GLU A 456 -40.92 -9.94 10.08
C GLU A 456 -41.13 -9.03 11.31
N GLU A 457 -40.08 -8.33 11.73
CA GLU A 457 -40.23 -7.12 12.56
C GLU A 457 -39.68 -5.91 11.78
N LYS A 458 -40.59 -4.99 11.49
CA LYS A 458 -40.34 -3.63 10.99
C LYS A 458 -39.65 -2.82 12.10
N ILE A 459 -38.64 -2.05 11.74
CA ILE A 459 -38.10 -0.97 12.59
C ILE A 459 -38.31 0.36 11.87
N ASP A 460 -39.05 1.25 12.53
CA ASP A 460 -39.48 2.56 12.09
C ASP A 460 -38.32 3.58 12.02
N PHE A 461 -38.40 4.44 11.00
CA PHE A 461 -37.60 5.66 10.84
C PHE A 461 -38.20 6.79 11.68
N PHE A 462 -37.42 7.39 12.58
CA PHE A 462 -37.70 8.71 13.13
C PHE A 462 -36.75 9.74 12.53
N GLY A 463 -37.32 10.65 11.74
CA GLY A 463 -36.69 11.89 11.29
C GLY A 463 -36.72 12.96 12.38
N VAL A 464 -35.75 13.86 12.36
CA VAL A 464 -35.78 15.11 13.13
C VAL A 464 -35.62 16.26 12.14
N GLU A 465 -36.65 17.09 12.08
CA GLU A 465 -36.75 18.32 11.30
C GLU A 465 -35.92 19.46 11.91
N ASN A 466 -35.42 20.33 11.02
CA ASN A 466 -34.87 21.64 11.31
C ASN A 466 -35.99 22.66 11.60
N VAL A 467 -35.75 23.60 12.52
CA VAL A 467 -36.48 24.89 12.58
C VAL A 467 -35.45 26.03 12.82
N PRO A 468 -35.57 27.19 12.14
CA PRO A 468 -34.51 28.20 12.04
C PRO A 468 -34.68 29.35 13.06
N SER A 469 -33.59 30.08 13.31
CA SER A 469 -33.59 31.32 14.12
C SER A 469 -33.66 32.56 13.23
N GLU A 470 -34.75 33.31 13.33
CA GLU A 470 -34.87 34.69 12.82
C GLU A 470 -34.31 35.70 13.83
N ALA A 471 -33.66 36.73 13.29
CA ALA A 471 -33.26 37.94 14.00
C ALA A 471 -34.46 38.89 14.14
N ASN A 472 -34.55 39.64 15.25
CA ASN A 472 -34.95 41.05 15.20
C ASN A 472 -34.66 41.85 16.49
N SER A 473 -34.00 42.98 16.25
CA SER A 473 -34.07 44.30 16.89
C SER A 473 -34.19 44.48 18.41
N VAL A 474 -33.16 45.14 18.94
CA VAL A 474 -33.13 46.04 20.11
C VAL A 474 -33.98 47.29 19.83
N THR A 475 -34.76 47.81 20.80
CA THR A 475 -34.52 49.07 21.57
C THR A 475 -35.75 49.54 22.40
N VAL A 476 -35.45 50.10 23.59
CA VAL A 476 -36.19 51.02 24.51
C VAL A 476 -37.49 50.49 25.17
N ARG A 477 -37.72 50.55 26.49
CA ARG A 477 -37.26 51.40 27.60
C ARG A 477 -37.09 50.60 28.88
#